data_AF-A0A0B7GZB7-F1
#
_entry.id   AF-A0A0B7GZB7-F1
#
_cell.length_a   1.000
_cell.length_b   1.000
_cell.length_c   1.000
_cell.angle_alpha   90.00
_cell.angle_beta   90.00
_cell.angle_gamma   90.00
#
_symmetry.space_group_name_H-M   'P 1'
#
loop_
_entity.id
_entity.type
_entity.pdbx_description
1 polymer ?
#
loop_
_entity_poly.entity_id
_entity_poly.type
_entity_poly.pdbx_seq_one_letter_code
_entity_poly.pdbx_strand_id
1 'polypeptide(L)'
;MKTHVRNLFLMAVCFIFSVLSCYAENAEWQYTSDVFASSNGTKKIIYAKIDKQKTTNKILLVFKKYEDGSLLIESGSFKLGKMPFSSSFKFIIPKENLERNDEGLYDLKEIQGTYSVLASKKAAFLSGSFDEKTCNLTVKVTAMKKQVEIMLTRKTS
;
A
#
# COMPACT_ATOMS: atom_id res chain seq x y z
N MET A 1 -31.73 9.29 -46.34
CA MET A 1 -31.82 8.35 -45.18
C MET A 1 -30.51 7.74 -44.70
N LYS A 2 -29.40 7.72 -45.47
CA LYS A 2 -28.13 7.09 -45.02
C LYS A 2 -27.30 7.91 -44.02
N THR A 3 -27.45 9.24 -43.99
CA THR A 3 -26.60 10.14 -43.17
C THR A 3 -27.02 10.22 -41.71
N HIS A 4 -28.33 10.12 -41.43
CA HIS A 4 -28.87 10.16 -40.06
C HIS A 4 -28.50 8.93 -39.22
N VAL A 5 -28.43 7.74 -39.85
CA VAL A 5 -28.05 6.49 -39.17
C VAL A 5 -26.58 6.52 -38.74
N ARG A 6 -25.71 7.17 -39.54
CA ARG A 6 -24.27 7.28 -39.26
C ARG A 6 -23.98 8.19 -38.05
N ASN A 7 -24.70 9.30 -37.92
CA ASN A 7 -24.57 10.20 -36.75
C ASN A 7 -25.14 9.58 -35.46
N LEU A 8 -26.21 8.79 -35.57
CA LEU A 8 -26.79 8.09 -34.42
C LEU A 8 -25.85 6.99 -33.91
N PHE A 9 -25.18 6.27 -34.81
CA PHE A 9 -24.19 5.24 -34.46
C PHE A 9 -22.95 5.85 -33.80
N LEU A 10 -22.47 6.99 -34.29
CA LEU A 10 -21.30 7.68 -33.71
C LEU A 10 -21.59 8.21 -32.30
N MET A 11 -22.79 8.77 -32.06
CA MET A 11 -23.26 9.19 -30.73
C MET A 11 -23.39 8.02 -29.76
N ALA A 12 -23.91 6.88 -30.21
CA ALA A 12 -24.04 5.67 -29.39
C ALA A 12 -22.67 5.12 -28.97
N VAL A 13 -21.68 5.10 -29.88
CA VAL A 13 -20.31 4.66 -29.56
C VAL A 13 -19.64 5.61 -28.55
N CYS A 14 -19.81 6.93 -28.69
CA CYS A 14 -19.29 7.89 -27.70
C CYS A 14 -19.96 7.75 -26.31
N PHE A 15 -21.24 7.40 -26.25
CA PHE A 15 -21.92 7.10 -24.99
C PHE A 15 -21.42 5.80 -24.34
N ILE A 16 -21.14 4.76 -25.13
CA ILE A 16 -20.62 3.50 -24.59
C ILE A 16 -19.19 3.69 -24.01
N PHE A 17 -18.34 4.49 -24.65
CA PHE A 17 -16.99 4.81 -24.13
C PHE A 17 -17.00 5.71 -22.88
N SER A 18 -17.96 6.63 -22.77
CA SER A 18 -18.09 7.49 -21.58
C SER A 18 -18.68 6.73 -20.37
N VAL A 19 -19.56 5.75 -20.60
CA VAL A 19 -20.07 4.88 -19.52
C VAL A 19 -19.02 3.86 -19.07
N LEU A 20 -18.18 3.33 -19.98
CA LEU A 20 -17.10 2.42 -19.60
C LEU A 20 -15.99 3.11 -18.78
N SER A 21 -15.82 4.43 -18.94
CA SER A 21 -14.86 5.23 -18.18
C SER A 21 -15.31 5.52 -16.73
N CYS A 22 -16.55 5.16 -16.38
CA CYS A 22 -17.12 5.27 -15.03
C CYS A 22 -17.17 3.94 -14.27
N TYR A 23 -16.50 2.89 -14.75
CA TYR A 23 -16.12 1.80 -13.85
C TYR A 23 -15.03 2.33 -12.94
N ALA A 24 -15.43 2.83 -11.78
CA ALA A 24 -14.59 2.84 -10.60
C ALA A 24 -14.26 1.38 -10.29
N GLU A 25 -13.28 0.83 -11.01
CA GLU A 25 -12.73 -0.47 -10.70
C GLU A 25 -12.19 -0.36 -9.27
N ASN A 26 -12.93 -0.95 -8.34
CA ASN A 26 -12.43 -1.29 -7.02
C ASN A 26 -11.27 -2.26 -7.24
N ALA A 27 -10.08 -1.72 -7.51
CA ALA A 27 -8.88 -2.47 -7.80
C ALA A 27 -8.28 -2.92 -6.47
N GLU A 28 -8.19 -4.24 -6.27
CA GLU A 28 -7.48 -4.86 -5.16
C GLU A 28 -6.24 -5.59 -5.68
N TRP A 29 -5.09 -5.31 -5.09
CA TRP A 29 -3.88 -6.08 -5.37
C TRP A 29 -3.09 -6.36 -4.10
N GLN A 30 -2.31 -7.43 -4.15
CA GLN A 30 -1.57 -7.91 -3.00
C GLN A 30 -0.14 -8.23 -3.37
N TYR A 31 0.78 -8.02 -2.43
CA TYR A 31 2.14 -8.50 -2.56
C TYR A 31 2.78 -8.83 -1.22
N THR A 32 3.77 -9.71 -1.29
CA THR A 32 4.62 -10.04 -0.15
C THR A 32 5.87 -9.19 -0.19
N SER A 33 6.10 -8.40 0.87
CA SER A 33 7.22 -7.48 0.98
C SER A 33 8.24 -7.96 2.01
N ASP A 34 9.52 -7.80 1.70
CA ASP A 34 10.60 -7.97 2.67
C ASP A 34 10.54 -6.88 3.74
N VAL A 35 10.97 -7.21 4.96
CA VAL A 35 10.83 -6.37 6.15
C VAL A 35 12.18 -6.05 6.78
N PHE A 36 12.45 -4.76 6.96
CA PHE A 36 13.62 -4.26 7.67
C PHE A 36 13.16 -3.35 8.81
N ALA A 37 13.70 -3.53 10.02
CA ALA A 37 13.46 -2.58 11.12
C ALA A 37 14.70 -1.74 11.39
N SER A 38 14.55 -0.42 11.43
CA SER A 38 15.55 0.47 12.02
C SER A 38 15.08 0.97 13.39
N SER A 39 15.98 1.01 14.37
CA SER A 39 15.77 1.73 15.62
C SER A 39 17.03 2.53 15.95
N ASN A 40 16.88 3.84 16.20
CA ASN A 40 17.98 4.79 16.40
C ASN A 40 19.00 4.80 15.23
N GLY A 41 18.53 4.78 13.98
CA GLY A 41 19.38 4.86 12.78
C GLY A 41 20.14 3.58 12.42
N THR A 42 20.15 2.55 13.28
CA THR A 42 20.79 1.27 12.96
C THR A 42 19.78 0.34 12.28
N LYS A 43 19.94 0.14 10.97
CA LYS A 43 19.15 -0.84 10.20
C LYS A 43 19.45 -2.26 10.68
N LYS A 44 18.42 -2.97 11.14
CA LYS A 44 18.49 -4.40 11.46
C LYS A 44 17.50 -5.15 10.57
N ILE A 45 18.02 -6.11 9.82
CA ILE A 45 17.17 -7.03 9.06
C ILE A 45 16.33 -7.82 10.08
N ILE A 46 15.01 -7.82 9.90
CA ILE A 46 14.14 -8.63 10.73
C ILE A 46 14.10 -10.02 10.12
N TYR A 47 14.71 -10.96 10.83
CA TYR A 47 14.67 -12.35 10.44
C TYR A 47 13.53 -13.06 11.15
N ALA A 48 12.72 -13.76 10.39
CA ALA A 48 11.86 -14.82 10.88
C ALA A 48 12.68 -16.13 10.96
N LYS A 49 12.39 -16.98 11.94
CA LYS A 49 12.94 -18.34 12.00
C LYS A 49 11.83 -19.30 11.56
N ILE A 50 11.93 -19.80 10.34
CA ILE A 50 11.04 -20.81 9.78
C ILE A 50 11.87 -22.08 9.63
N ASP A 51 11.42 -23.20 10.20
CA ASP A 51 12.09 -24.50 10.10
C ASP A 51 13.60 -24.49 10.39
N LYS A 52 13.97 -23.82 11.48
CA LYS A 52 15.36 -23.63 11.96
C LYS A 52 16.25 -22.79 11.03
N GLN A 53 15.76 -22.31 9.89
CA GLN A 53 16.47 -21.39 8.99
C GLN A 53 16.10 -19.93 9.26
N LYS A 54 17.08 -19.05 9.01
CA LYS A 54 16.97 -17.61 9.23
C LYS A 54 16.56 -16.94 7.91
N THR A 55 15.28 -16.59 7.80
CA THR A 55 14.70 -16.04 6.57
C THR A 55 14.28 -14.60 6.81
N THR A 56 14.41 -13.72 5.81
CA THR A 56 13.85 -12.36 5.90
C THR A 56 12.35 -12.47 6.16
N ASN A 57 11.86 -11.70 7.13
CA ASN A 57 10.44 -11.69 7.41
C ASN A 57 9.69 -11.04 6.25
N LYS A 58 8.51 -11.58 5.96
CA LYS A 58 7.69 -11.25 4.80
C LYS A 58 6.31 -10.81 5.28
N ILE A 59 5.85 -9.66 4.82
CA ILE A 59 4.52 -9.12 5.15
C ILE A 59 3.64 -9.17 3.89
N LEU A 60 2.46 -9.75 4.01
CA LEU A 60 1.40 -9.57 3.02
C LEU A 60 0.87 -8.15 3.13
N LEU A 61 0.86 -7.42 2.01
CA LEU A 61 0.27 -6.10 1.90
C LEU A 61 -0.91 -6.18 0.94
N VAL A 62 -2.01 -5.56 1.35
CA VAL A 62 -3.26 -5.45 0.57
C VAL A 62 -3.48 -3.99 0.25
N PHE A 63 -3.72 -3.73 -1.02
CA PHE A 63 -4.04 -2.43 -1.56
C PHE A 63 -5.44 -2.50 -2.12
N LYS A 64 -6.28 -1.53 -1.78
CA LYS A 64 -7.64 -1.47 -2.29
C LYS A 64 -8.02 -0.04 -2.61
N LYS A 65 -8.39 0.22 -3.86
CA LYS A 65 -8.98 1.49 -4.26
C LYS A 65 -10.48 1.47 -3.99
N TYR A 66 -10.98 2.52 -3.35
CA TYR A 66 -12.40 2.72 -3.10
C TYR A 66 -13.04 3.56 -4.21
N GLU A 67 -14.37 3.54 -4.27
CA GLU A 67 -15.16 4.26 -5.28
C GLU A 67 -15.00 5.79 -5.20
N ASP A 68 -14.77 6.32 -4.00
CA ASP A 68 -14.46 7.75 -3.78
C ASP A 68 -13.04 8.14 -4.28
N GLY A 69 -12.28 7.16 -4.76
CA GLY A 69 -10.91 7.33 -5.25
C GLY A 69 -9.86 7.30 -4.14
N SER A 70 -10.24 7.13 -2.88
CA SER A 70 -9.30 6.89 -1.79
C SER A 70 -8.66 5.49 -1.91
N LEU A 71 -7.52 5.30 -1.27
CA LEU A 71 -6.75 4.06 -1.32
C LEU A 71 -6.48 3.53 0.09
N LEU A 72 -6.90 2.30 0.34
CA LEU A 72 -6.49 1.51 1.50
C LEU A 72 -5.13 0.85 1.24
N ILE A 73 -4.24 0.94 2.21
CA ILE A 73 -3.05 0.09 2.34
C ILE A 73 -3.08 -0.57 3.71
N GLU A 74 -3.12 -1.89 3.76
CA GLU A 74 -3.07 -2.62 5.03
C GLU A 74 -2.15 -3.85 4.96
N SER A 75 -1.62 -4.23 6.12
CA SER A 75 -0.83 -5.44 6.26
C SER A 75 -1.66 -6.60 6.82
N GLY A 76 -1.36 -7.82 6.38
CA GLY A 76 -1.65 -9.01 7.18
C GLY A 76 -0.90 -8.98 8.51
N SER A 77 -1.30 -9.84 9.46
CA SER A 77 -0.63 -9.95 10.77
C SER A 77 0.83 -10.41 10.64
N PHE A 78 1.77 -9.72 11.28
CA PHE A 78 3.20 -10.06 11.25
C PHE A 78 3.88 -9.88 12.61
N LYS A 79 5.03 -10.52 12.83
CA LYS A 79 5.83 -10.35 14.04
C LYS A 79 7.11 -9.58 13.76
N LEU A 80 7.44 -8.58 14.58
CA LEU A 80 8.74 -7.91 14.46
C LEU A 80 9.78 -8.67 15.31
N GLY A 81 10.71 -9.36 14.65
CA GLY A 81 11.80 -10.09 15.30
C GLY A 81 11.31 -11.17 16.25
N LYS A 82 11.72 -11.09 17.53
CA LYS A 82 11.33 -12.02 18.59
C LYS A 82 10.13 -11.54 19.43
N MET A 83 9.38 -10.54 18.96
CA MET A 83 8.22 -10.07 19.71
C MET A 83 7.21 -11.22 19.92
N PRO A 84 6.69 -11.39 21.15
CA PRO A 84 5.72 -12.46 21.43
C PRO A 84 4.36 -12.21 20.77
N PHE A 85 4.10 -10.97 20.34
CA PHE A 85 2.83 -10.51 19.79
C PHE A 85 2.93 -10.23 18.29
N SER A 86 1.81 -10.43 17.60
CA SER A 86 1.64 -10.00 16.22
C SER A 86 1.20 -8.54 16.16
N SER A 87 1.60 -7.88 15.09
CA SER A 87 1.32 -6.50 14.75
C SER A 87 0.68 -6.41 13.37
N SER A 88 0.00 -5.30 13.10
CA SER A 88 -0.50 -4.93 11.77
C SER A 88 -0.54 -3.41 11.63
N PHE A 89 -0.67 -2.93 10.40
CA PHE A 89 -0.93 -1.52 10.11
C PHE A 89 -2.01 -1.34 9.05
N LYS A 90 -2.64 -0.17 9.08
CA LYS A 90 -3.70 0.24 8.16
C LYS A 90 -3.62 1.74 7.89
N PHE A 91 -3.66 2.11 6.62
CA PHE A 91 -3.65 3.48 6.12
C PHE A 91 -4.81 3.66 5.14
N ILE A 92 -5.56 4.74 5.26
CA ILE A 92 -6.54 5.16 4.26
C ILE A 92 -6.04 6.50 3.73
N ILE A 93 -5.68 6.52 2.45
CA ILE A 93 -5.10 7.67 1.77
C ILE A 93 -6.21 8.34 0.97
N PRO A 94 -6.60 9.57 1.31
CA PRO A 94 -7.57 10.32 0.54
C PRO A 94 -7.09 10.54 -0.90
N LYS A 95 -8.03 10.67 -1.85
CA LYS A 95 -7.73 10.84 -3.27
C LYS A 95 -6.83 12.05 -3.53
N GLU A 96 -7.04 13.13 -2.79
CA GLU A 96 -6.27 14.37 -2.85
C GLU A 96 -4.79 14.20 -2.46
N ASN A 97 -4.46 13.13 -1.71
CA ASN A 97 -3.09 12.84 -1.27
C ASN A 97 -2.42 11.76 -2.16
N LEU A 98 -3.09 11.28 -3.21
CA LEU A 98 -2.56 10.30 -4.16
C LEU A 98 -1.90 11.00 -5.35
N GLU A 99 -0.83 11.74 -5.07
CA GLU A 99 0.01 12.34 -6.11
C GLU A 99 0.89 11.28 -6.77
N ARG A 100 1.25 11.52 -8.05
CA ARG A 100 2.22 10.69 -8.78
C ARG A 100 3.52 11.47 -8.99
N ASN A 101 4.65 10.79 -8.88
CA ASN A 101 5.96 11.34 -9.23
C ASN A 101 6.22 11.30 -10.74
N ASP A 102 7.38 11.81 -11.17
CA ASP A 102 7.80 11.84 -12.58
C ASP A 102 7.95 10.45 -13.22
N GLU A 103 8.10 9.40 -12.40
CA GLU A 103 8.16 7.99 -12.82
C GLU A 103 6.77 7.36 -12.93
N GLY A 104 5.71 8.11 -12.61
CA GLY A 104 4.32 7.64 -12.62
C GLY A 104 3.93 6.79 -11.41
N LEU A 105 4.78 6.66 -10.38
CA LEU A 105 4.47 5.96 -9.13
C LEU A 105 3.67 6.87 -8.19
N TYR A 106 2.80 6.30 -7.36
CA TYR A 106 2.23 7.07 -6.25
C TYR A 106 3.36 7.49 -5.31
N ASP A 107 3.38 8.75 -4.88
CA ASP A 107 4.36 9.29 -3.94
C ASP A 107 3.68 9.75 -2.66
N LEU A 108 3.99 9.09 -1.54
CA LEU A 108 3.37 9.32 -0.25
C LEU A 108 4.32 10.08 0.68
N LYS A 109 3.80 11.14 1.30
CA LYS A 109 4.54 11.98 2.25
C LYS A 109 3.85 11.97 3.61
N GLU A 110 4.36 11.13 4.50
CA GLU A 110 3.97 11.04 5.91
C GLU A 110 2.46 10.87 6.14
N ILE A 111 1.84 9.95 5.39
CA ILE A 111 0.43 9.64 5.56
C ILE A 111 0.19 8.98 6.92
N GLN A 112 -0.59 9.63 7.77
CA GLN A 112 -0.94 9.08 9.06
C GLN A 112 -1.91 7.91 8.92
N GLY A 113 -1.66 6.86 9.68
CA GLY A 113 -2.53 5.70 9.82
C GLY A 113 -2.41 5.07 11.20
N THR A 114 -2.85 3.82 11.30
CA THR A 114 -2.87 3.07 12.56
C THR A 114 -1.91 1.90 12.50
N TYR A 115 -1.11 1.74 13.54
CA TYR A 115 -0.36 0.52 13.85
C TYR A 115 -0.95 -0.15 15.08
N SER A 116 -1.28 -1.43 14.96
CA SER A 116 -1.92 -2.22 15.99
C SER A 116 -0.97 -3.30 16.50
N VAL A 117 -0.90 -3.47 17.82
CA VAL A 117 -0.23 -4.59 18.49
C VAL A 117 -1.16 -5.07 19.58
N LEU A 118 -1.63 -6.33 19.49
CA LEU A 118 -2.72 -6.82 20.35
C LEU A 118 -3.94 -5.86 20.30
N ALA A 119 -4.44 -5.44 21.46
CA ALA A 119 -5.51 -4.45 21.60
C ALA A 119 -5.01 -2.99 21.54
N SER A 120 -3.69 -2.76 21.54
CA SER A 120 -3.13 -1.40 21.54
C SER A 120 -3.02 -0.86 20.12
N LYS A 121 -3.51 0.38 19.93
CA LYS A 121 -3.35 1.15 18.69
C LYS A 121 -2.38 2.30 18.91
N LYS A 122 -1.55 2.59 17.91
CA LYS A 122 -0.59 3.69 17.87
C LYS A 122 -0.69 4.38 16.51
N ALA A 123 -0.35 5.68 16.49
CA ALA A 123 -0.17 6.39 15.24
C ALA A 123 1.04 5.82 14.50
N ALA A 124 0.91 5.71 13.18
CA ALA A 124 1.98 5.35 12.27
C ALA A 124 1.97 6.30 11.08
N PHE A 125 3.12 6.48 10.45
CA PHE A 125 3.28 7.35 9.30
C PHE A 125 3.87 6.56 8.14
N LEU A 126 3.23 6.64 6.98
CA LEU A 126 3.63 5.96 5.76
C LEU A 126 4.23 6.96 4.78
N SER A 127 5.42 6.66 4.28
CA SER A 127 6.07 7.44 3.21
C SER A 127 6.71 6.53 2.18
N GLY A 128 6.98 7.07 0.99
CA GLY A 128 7.66 6.37 -0.09
C GLY A 128 6.78 6.21 -1.31
N SER A 129 7.20 5.35 -2.23
CA SER A 129 6.56 5.22 -3.54
C SER A 129 6.12 3.79 -3.86
N PHE A 130 5.04 3.67 -4.61
CA PHE A 130 4.50 2.37 -5.01
C PHE A 130 3.60 2.47 -6.25
N ASP A 131 3.40 1.32 -6.89
CA ASP A 131 2.33 1.05 -7.85
C ASP A 131 1.90 -0.42 -7.73
N GLU A 132 1.27 -0.97 -8.77
CA GLU A 132 0.84 -2.37 -8.81
C GLU A 132 2.01 -3.37 -8.89
N LYS A 133 3.19 -2.93 -9.35
CA LYS A 133 4.35 -3.79 -9.65
C LYS A 133 5.50 -3.60 -8.66
N THR A 134 5.66 -2.39 -8.15
CA THR A 134 6.79 -1.89 -7.38
C THR A 134 6.31 -1.35 -6.05
N CYS A 135 7.08 -1.61 -5.00
CA CYS A 135 6.83 -1.03 -3.69
C CYS A 135 8.15 -0.66 -3.05
N ASN A 136 8.25 0.58 -2.59
CA ASN A 136 9.29 1.08 -1.73
C ASN A 136 8.66 2.01 -0.69
N LEU A 137 8.05 1.40 0.33
CA LEU A 137 7.33 2.10 1.38
C LEU A 137 8.08 1.99 2.71
N THR A 138 7.93 3.00 3.56
CA THR A 138 8.44 3.02 4.92
C THR A 138 7.32 3.37 5.89
N VAL A 139 7.06 2.48 6.85
CA VAL A 139 6.14 2.72 7.96
C VAL A 139 6.94 3.12 9.20
N LYS A 140 6.75 4.35 9.68
CA LYS A 140 7.36 4.86 10.91
C LYS A 140 6.35 4.76 12.05
N VAL A 141 6.77 4.14 13.16
CA VAL A 141 5.96 4.03 14.39
C VAL A 141 6.81 4.51 15.56
N THR A 142 6.27 5.44 16.35
CA THR A 142 6.91 5.92 17.58
C THR A 142 6.22 5.30 18.79
N ALA A 143 6.96 4.50 19.57
CA ALA A 143 6.48 3.89 20.79
C ALA A 143 7.53 4.02 21.90
N MET A 144 7.12 4.44 23.10
CA MET A 144 7.99 4.54 24.29
C MET A 144 9.30 5.31 24.03
N LYS A 145 9.22 6.46 23.34
CA LYS A 145 10.36 7.29 22.90
C LYS A 145 11.35 6.60 21.95
N LYS A 146 10.98 5.46 21.37
CA LYS A 146 11.75 4.78 20.33
C LYS A 146 10.98 4.82 19.01
N GLN A 147 11.70 5.12 17.95
CA GLN A 147 11.19 5.02 16.59
C GLN A 147 11.53 3.65 16.03
N VAL A 148 10.56 3.05 15.37
CA VAL A 148 10.70 1.84 14.57
C VAL A 148 10.32 2.20 13.14
N GLU A 149 11.22 1.94 12.20
CA GLU A 149 10.95 2.12 10.77
C GLU A 149 10.87 0.76 10.11
N ILE A 150 9.75 0.45 9.48
CA ILE A 150 9.52 -0.79 8.75
C ILE A 150 9.63 -0.48 7.26
N MET A 151 10.70 -0.93 6.62
CA MET A 151 10.86 -0.79 5.18
C MET A 151 10.18 -1.96 4.47
N LEU A 152 9.39 -1.64 3.45
CA LEU A 152 8.60 -2.55 2.65
C LEU A 152 9.06 -2.43 1.20
N THR A 153 9.79 -3.44 0.72
CA THR A 153 10.27 -3.49 -0.66
C THR A 153 9.73 -4.69 -1.41
N ARG A 154 9.22 -4.44 -2.62
CA ARG A 154 9.01 -5.46 -3.66
C ARG A 154 9.92 -5.14 -4.83
N LYS A 155 10.88 -6.02 -5.11
CA LYS A 155 11.68 -5.97 -6.34
C LYS A 155 11.03 -6.89 -7.37
N THR A 156 10.63 -6.34 -8.50
CA THR A 156 10.37 -7.11 -9.72
C THR A 156 11.71 -7.66 -10.19
N SER A 157 11.83 -8.99 -10.19
CA SER A 157 12.98 -9.70 -10.76
C SER A 157 12.82 -9.92 -12.24
#